data_AF-A0A1A9ZJN5-F1
#
_entry.id   AF-A0A1A9ZJN5-F1
#
_cell.length_a   1.000
_cell.length_b   1.000
_cell.length_c   1.000
_cell.angle_alpha   90.00
_cell.angle_beta   90.00
_cell.angle_gamma   90.00
#
_symmetry.space_group_name_H-M   'P 1'
#
loop_
_entity.id
_entity.type
_entity.pdbx_description
1 polymer ?
#
loop_
_entity_poly.entity_id
_entity_poly.type
_entity_poly.pdbx_seq_one_letter_code
_entity_poly.pdbx_strand_id
1 'polypeptide(L)'
;MRQVKLMAAGCSDYIIRTQSTGECLSTLEMAAQSLASSEDRTELRELLVKRLHMVCTYQVDNEAVEHQSKEFRIKHQQYPNRLVNV
;
A
#
# COMPACT_ATOMS: atom_id res chain seq x y z
N MET A 1 0.84 -4.16 -24.67
CA MET A 1 0.85 -4.85 -23.36
C MET A 1 -0.59 -5.09 -22.91
N ARG A 2 -0.91 -6.25 -22.34
CA ARG A 2 -2.25 -6.56 -21.82
C ARG A 2 -2.34 -6.10 -20.37
N GLN A 3 -3.29 -5.22 -20.06
CA GLN A 3 -3.57 -4.85 -18.68
C GLN A 3 -4.32 -5.98 -17.99
N VAL A 4 -3.87 -6.34 -16.79
CA VAL A 4 -4.53 -7.31 -15.92
C VAL A 4 -4.86 -6.64 -14.60
N LYS A 5 -6.02 -6.99 -14.03
CA LYS A 5 -6.45 -6.46 -12.73
C LYS A 5 -6.38 -7.60 -11.73
N LEU A 6 -5.58 -7.39 -10.69
CA LEU A 6 -5.50 -8.31 -9.56
C LEU A 6 -6.73 -8.10 -8.67
N MET A 7 -7.51 -9.16 -8.47
CA MET A 7 -8.61 -9.16 -7.50
C MET A 7 -8.00 -9.53 -6.14
N ALA A 8 -7.42 -8.55 -5.44
CA ALA A 8 -6.92 -8.77 -4.08
C ALA A 8 -8.09 -8.83 -3.09
N ALA A 9 -8.08 -9.79 -2.17
CA ALA A 9 -9.18 -10.08 -1.25
C ALA A 9 -9.07 -9.38 0.13
N GLY A 10 -8.25 -8.34 0.26
CA GLY A 10 -8.02 -7.70 1.56
C GLY A 10 -7.51 -6.27 1.43
N CYS A 11 -7.65 -5.52 2.53
CA CYS A 11 -7.03 -4.21 2.68
C CYS A 11 -5.52 -4.36 2.78
N SER A 12 -4.79 -3.29 2.44
CA SER A 12 -3.38 -3.21 2.80
C SER A 12 -3.27 -3.08 4.30
N ASP A 13 -2.34 -3.83 4.90
CA ASP A 13 -2.04 -3.67 6.33
C ASP A 13 -1.27 -2.35 6.59
N TYR A 14 -0.74 -1.69 5.55
CA TYR A 14 0.09 -0.49 5.67
C TYR A 14 -0.11 0.52 4.53
N ILE A 15 -0.41 1.77 4.89
CA ILE A 15 -0.41 2.89 3.95
C ILE A 15 1.03 3.38 3.75
N ILE A 16 1.79 2.69 2.90
CA ILE A 16 3.15 3.11 2.51
C ILE A 16 3.03 4.22 1.46
N ARG A 17 3.06 5.48 1.91
CA ARG A 17 2.76 6.70 1.11
C ARG A 17 1.35 6.70 0.51
N THR A 18 1.06 7.69 -0.34
CA THR A 18 -0.26 7.98 -0.91
C THR A 18 -0.89 6.77 -1.62
N GLN A 19 -1.79 6.07 -0.93
CA GLN A 19 -2.73 5.13 -1.56
C GLN A 19 -4.01 5.86 -1.99
N SER A 20 -4.61 5.38 -3.08
CA SER A 20 -5.87 5.91 -3.61
C SER A 20 -7.03 5.70 -2.64
N THR A 21 -7.13 4.50 -2.09
CA THR A 21 -8.13 4.07 -1.10
C THR A 21 -7.43 3.20 -0.05
N GLY A 22 -8.00 3.10 1.16
CA GLY A 22 -7.44 2.25 2.22
C GLY A 22 -7.56 0.74 1.95
N GLU A 23 -8.40 0.36 0.98
CA GLU A 23 -8.60 -1.02 0.57
C GLU A 23 -7.62 -1.47 -0.53
N CYS A 24 -6.78 -0.56 -1.04
CA CYS A 24 -5.76 -0.92 -2.03
C CYS A 24 -4.51 -1.48 -1.36
N LEU A 25 -4.04 -2.66 -1.81
CA LEU A 25 -2.68 -3.13 -1.54
C LEU A 25 -1.65 -2.06 -1.88
N SER A 26 -0.59 -1.96 -1.07
CA SER A 26 0.62 -1.21 -1.44
C SER A 26 1.27 -1.80 -2.69
N THR A 27 2.11 -1.02 -3.36
CA THR A 27 2.91 -1.50 -4.51
C THR A 27 3.71 -2.76 -4.16
N LEU A 28 4.21 -2.85 -2.93
CA LEU A 28 5.04 -3.96 -2.47
C LEU A 28 4.20 -5.20 -2.18
N GLU A 29 3.04 -5.08 -1.55
CA GLU A 29 2.11 -6.20 -1.38
C GLU A 29 1.56 -6.70 -2.72
N MET A 30 1.29 -5.79 -3.67
CA MET A 30 0.86 -6.15 -5.02
C MET A 30 1.96 -6.90 -5.76
N ALA A 31 3.21 -6.45 -5.67
CA ALA A 31 4.35 -7.16 -6.25
C ALA A 31 4.53 -8.56 -5.63
N ALA A 32 4.42 -8.67 -4.29
CA ALA A 32 4.50 -9.95 -3.59
C ALA A 32 3.38 -10.91 -4.02
N GLN A 33 2.14 -10.43 -4.11
CA GLN A 33 1.00 -11.24 -4.59
C GLN A 33 1.19 -11.65 -6.06
N SER A 34 1.65 -10.74 -6.92
CA SER A 34 1.90 -11.05 -8.34
C SER A 34 2.99 -12.11 -8.49
N LEU A 35 4.08 -12.00 -7.73
CA LEU A 35 5.17 -12.96 -7.77
C LEU A 35 4.70 -14.33 -7.26
N ALA A 36 4.03 -14.38 -6.11
CA ALA A 36 3.48 -15.61 -5.56
C ALA A 36 2.53 -16.32 -6.56
N SER A 37 1.72 -15.55 -7.29
CA SER A 37 0.80 -16.09 -8.29
C SER A 37 1.52 -16.54 -9.57
N SER A 38 2.56 -15.82 -9.99
CA SER A 38 3.33 -16.14 -11.20
C SER A 38 4.22 -17.37 -11.02
N GLU A 39 4.70 -17.60 -9.81
CA GLU A 39 5.58 -18.72 -9.46
C GLU A 39 4.83 -19.93 -8.89
N ASP A 40 3.51 -19.84 -8.72
CA ASP A 40 2.67 -20.83 -8.01
C ASP A 40 3.19 -21.15 -6.59
N ARG A 41 3.65 -20.12 -5.88
CA ARG A 41 4.28 -20.21 -4.56
C ARG A 41 3.65 -19.22 -3.60
N THR A 42 2.51 -19.62 -3.04
CA THR A 42 1.70 -18.79 -2.14
C THR A 42 2.47 -18.32 -0.90
N GLU A 43 3.45 -19.09 -0.44
CA GLU A 43 4.30 -18.76 0.71
C GLU A 43 5.17 -17.52 0.48
N LEU A 44 5.48 -17.18 -0.79
CA LEU A 44 6.27 -15.99 -1.13
C LEU A 44 5.56 -14.71 -0.68
N ARG A 45 4.23 -14.67 -0.78
CA ARG A 45 3.47 -13.50 -0.31
C ARG A 45 3.68 -13.31 1.17
N GLU A 46 3.47 -14.34 1.98
CA GLU A 46 3.61 -14.25 3.44
C GLU A 46 5.04 -13.87 3.84
N LEU A 47 6.04 -14.51 3.23
CA LEU A 47 7.45 -14.23 3.50
C LEU A 47 7.80 -12.77 3.22
N LEU A 48 7.39 -12.24 2.07
CA LEU A 48 7.71 -10.87 1.66
C LEU A 48 6.93 -9.82 2.46
N VAL A 49 5.62 -10.05 2.66
CA VAL A 49 4.75 -9.13 3.42
C VAL A 49 5.19 -9.07 4.88
N LYS A 50 5.56 -10.20 5.50
CA LYS A 50 6.10 -10.19 6.88
C LYS A 50 7.37 -9.36 7.02
N ARG A 51 8.26 -9.42 6.03
CA ARG A 51 9.49 -8.59 6.03
C ARG A 51 9.17 -7.12 5.84
N LEU A 52 8.21 -6.81 4.97
CA LEU A 52 7.69 -5.45 4.79
C LEU A 52 7.17 -4.89 6.12
N HIS A 53 6.38 -5.67 6.86
CA HIS A 53 5.83 -5.26 8.15
C HIS A 53 6.93 -4.93 9.14
N MET A 54 7.92 -5.81 9.30
CA MET A 54 9.06 -5.59 10.20
C MET A 54 9.83 -4.30 9.86
N VAL A 55 10.05 -4.02 8.57
CA VAL A 55 10.73 -2.80 8.13
C VAL A 55 9.87 -1.56 8.41
N CYS A 56 8.56 -1.61 8.12
CA CYS A 56 7.66 -0.50 8.38
C CYS A 56 7.53 -0.21 9.89
N THR A 57 7.39 -1.24 10.73
CA THR A 57 7.38 -1.09 12.19
C THR A 57 8.67 -0.45 12.67
N TYR A 58 9.83 -0.96 12.22
CA TYR A 58 11.11 -0.36 12.59
C TYR A 58 11.22 1.11 12.17
N GLN A 59 10.71 1.47 10.99
CA GLN A 59 10.68 2.87 10.55
C GLN A 59 9.83 3.73 11.48
N VAL A 60 8.62 3.28 11.82
CA VAL A 60 7.70 4.02 12.71
C VAL A 60 8.28 4.15 14.12
N ASP A 61 8.91 3.10 14.64
CA ASP A 61 9.62 3.12 15.92
C ASP A 61 10.81 4.11 15.91
N ASN A 62 11.33 4.45 14.72
CA ASN A 62 12.41 5.41 14.50
C ASN A 62 11.90 6.69 13.80
N GLU A 63 10.78 7.23 14.30
CA GLU A 63 10.24 8.56 13.94
C GLU A 63 9.63 8.69 12.53
N ALA A 64 9.47 7.60 11.78
CA ALA A 64 8.70 7.66 10.54
C ALA A 64 7.20 7.89 10.85
N VAL A 65 6.57 8.73 10.03
CA VAL A 65 5.18 9.15 10.23
C VAL A 65 4.24 8.31 9.35
N GLU A 66 3.15 7.83 9.94
CA GLU A 66 2.07 7.20 9.18
C GLU A 66 1.27 8.23 8.38
N HIS A 67 0.96 7.89 7.13
CA HIS A 67 0.17 8.74 6.26
C HIS A 67 -1.22 8.14 6.03
N GLN A 68 -2.24 8.98 6.12
CA GLN A 68 -3.61 8.60 5.77
C GLN A 68 -3.82 8.58 4.25
N SER A 69 -4.73 7.73 3.77
CA SER A 69 -5.05 7.61 2.35
C SER A 69 -5.57 8.94 1.77
N LYS A 70 -5.45 9.11 0.44
CA LYS A 70 -5.98 10.30 -0.24
C LYS A 70 -7.49 10.46 0.01
N GLU A 71 -8.24 9.36 -0.09
CA GLU A 71 -9.67 9.33 0.18
C GLU A 71 -10.00 9.77 1.61
N PHE A 72 -9.29 9.22 2.62
CA PHE A 72 -9.50 9.60 4.02
C PHE A 72 -9.30 11.10 4.22
N ARG A 73 -8.20 11.64 3.68
CA ARG A 73 -7.87 13.06 3.81
C ARG A 73 -8.88 13.96 3.10
N ILE A 74 -9.44 13.54 1.97
CA ILE A 74 -10.52 14.28 1.28
C ILE A 74 -11.79 14.29 2.14
N LYS A 75 -12.21 13.12 2.66
CA LYS A 75 -13.39 13.00 3.54
C LYS A 75 -13.29 13.87 4.79
N HIS A 76 -12.08 14.04 5.33
CA HIS A 76 -11.83 14.81 6.55
C HIS A 76 -11.33 16.24 6.30
N GLN A 77 -11.38 16.75 5.06
CA GLN A 77 -10.92 18.11 4.69
C GLN A 77 -9.43 18.38 5.04
N GLN A 78 -8.62 17.33 5.12
CA GLN A 78 -7.17 17.35 5.39
C GLN A 78 -6.31 17.21 4.12
N TYR A 79 -6.95 17.20 2.95
CA TYR A 79 -6.25 17.15 1.67
C TYR A 79 -5.99 18.58 1.18
N PRO A 80 -4.71 18.98 0.97
CA PRO A 80 -4.39 20.34 0.59
C PRO A 80 -5.01 20.66 -0.77
N ASN A 81 -5.76 21.76 -0.83
CA ASN A 81 -6.27 22.33 -2.08
C ASN A 81 -5.08 22.82 -2.90
N ARG A 82 -4.55 21.97 -3.77
CA ARG A 82 -3.47 22.31 -4.70
C ARG A 82 -4.00 23.04 -5.94
N LEU A 83 -4.88 24.03 -5.73
CA LEU A 83 -5.37 24.95 -6.75
C LEU A 83 -5.13 26.40 -6.29
N VAL A 84 -3.86 26.81 -6.19
CA VAL A 84 -3.52 28.23 -6.25
C VAL A 84 -2.19 28.38 -6.99
N ASN A 85 -2.21 29.25 -8.00
CA ASN A 85 -1.13 29.72 -8.88
C ASN A 85 -0.83 28.87 -10.13
N VAL A 86 -1.67 29.09 -11.15
CA VAL A 86 -1.23 29.18 -12.57
C VAL A 86 -0.71 30.60 -12.79
#